data_AF-A0A1S2ZDJ4-F1
#
_entry.id   AF-A0A1S2ZDJ4-F1
#
_cell.length_a   1.000
_cell.length_b   1.000
_cell.length_c   1.000
_cell.angle_alpha   90.00
_cell.angle_beta   90.00
_cell.angle_gamma   90.00
#
_symmetry.space_group_name_H-M   'P 1'
#
loop_
_entity.id
_entity.type
_entity.pdbx_description
1 polymer ?
#
loop_
_entity_poly.entity_id
_entity_poly.type
_entity_poly.pdbx_seq_one_letter_code
_entity_poly.pdbx_strand_id
1 'polypeptide(L)'
;MSFRSGTDVDAASLRETFLNLNYEVRNKNDLTREEIVELLYNVSKEDHSKRSSFVCILLSHGEEGIIFGTNGPIDLKKLTGFFRGDYCRSLTGKPKLFIIQLFWSS
;
A
#
# COMPACT_ATOMS: atom_id res chain seq x y z
N MET A 1 9.00 9.50 18.18
CA MET A 1 7.84 9.24 17.31
C MET A 1 7.02 10.52 17.25
N SER A 2 7.17 11.31 16.18
CA SER A 2 6.38 12.53 16.01
C SER A 2 4.97 12.16 15.55
N PHE A 3 3.96 12.65 16.27
CA PHE A 3 2.55 12.52 15.91
C PHE A 3 2.32 13.14 14.52
N ARG A 4 1.77 12.39 13.57
CA ARG A 4 1.57 12.86 12.19
C ARG A 4 0.20 13.53 12.03
N SER A 5 0.03 14.75 12.53
CA SER A 5 -1.28 15.42 12.51
C SER A 5 -1.91 15.59 11.11
N GLY A 6 -1.10 15.53 10.04
CA GLY A 6 -1.59 15.59 8.65
C GLY A 6 -1.93 14.24 8.02
N THR A 7 -1.36 13.13 8.51
CA THR A 7 -1.54 11.81 7.87
C THR A 7 -2.95 11.27 8.03
N ASP A 8 -3.64 11.60 9.13
CA ASP A 8 -5.04 11.20 9.31
C ASP A 8 -5.96 11.92 8.34
N VAL A 9 -5.67 13.19 8.02
CA VAL A 9 -6.41 13.97 7.02
C VAL A 9 -6.18 13.37 5.63
N ASP A 10 -4.93 13.11 5.26
CA ASP A 10 -4.59 12.46 3.98
C ASP A 10 -5.28 11.10 3.85
N ALA A 11 -5.22 10.27 4.89
CA ALA A 11 -5.85 8.95 4.90
C ALA A 11 -7.38 9.03 4.77
N ALA A 12 -8.01 10.01 5.40
CA ALA A 12 -9.45 10.24 5.29
C ALA A 12 -9.85 10.70 3.87
N SER A 13 -9.15 11.69 3.31
CA SER A 13 -9.43 12.19 1.96
C SER A 13 -9.20 11.14 0.88
N LEU A 14 -8.12 10.35 1.01
CA LEU A 14 -7.88 9.23 0.10
C LEU A 14 -8.97 8.17 0.22
N ARG A 15 -9.39 7.82 1.45
CA ARG A 15 -10.48 6.87 1.66
C ARG A 15 -11.76 7.33 0.98
N GLU A 16 -12.17 8.59 1.20
CA GLU A 16 -13.37 9.15 0.57
C GLU A 16 -13.27 9.13 -0.95
N THR A 17 -12.13 9.57 -1.51
CA THR A 17 -11.88 9.59 -2.94
C THR A 17 -12.03 8.20 -3.56
N PHE A 18 -11.40 7.17 -2.99
CA PHE A 18 -11.44 5.82 -3.55
C PHE A 18 -12.78 5.11 -3.30
N LEU A 19 -13.50 5.43 -2.23
CA LEU A 19 -14.89 4.99 -2.05
C LEU A 19 -15.80 5.58 -3.14
N ASN A 20 -15.66 6.88 -3.46
CA ASN A 20 -16.42 7.54 -4.53
C ASN A 20 -16.08 6.97 -5.93
N LEU A 21 -14.90 6.38 -6.09
CA LEU A 21 -14.49 5.64 -7.29
C LEU A 21 -14.92 4.16 -7.27
N ASN A 22 -15.78 3.75 -6.34
CA ASN A 22 -16.29 2.38 -6.16
C ASN A 22 -15.21 1.32 -5.83
N TYR A 23 -14.10 1.73 -5.21
CA TYR A 23 -13.14 0.76 -4.67
C TYR A 23 -13.62 0.23 -3.32
N GLU A 24 -13.27 -1.03 -3.04
CA GLU A 24 -13.28 -1.53 -1.68
C GLU A 24 -12.02 -1.02 -0.96
N VAL A 25 -12.20 -0.10 0.00
CA VAL A 25 -11.08 0.54 0.69
C VAL A 25 -10.84 -0.09 2.07
N ARG A 26 -9.64 -0.65 2.25
CA ARG A 26 -9.18 -1.25 3.52
C ARG A 26 -8.05 -0.40 4.13
N ASN A 27 -8.33 0.32 5.21
CA ASN A 27 -7.33 1.12 5.93
C ASN A 27 -6.59 0.27 6.97
N LYS A 28 -5.28 0.49 7.11
CA LYS A 28 -4.41 -0.10 8.13
C LYS A 28 -3.42 0.95 8.60
N ASN A 29 -3.24 1.05 9.92
CA ASN A 29 -2.42 2.08 10.56
C ASN A 29 -1.29 1.42 11.36
N ASP A 30 -0.16 2.11 11.45
CA ASP A 30 0.97 1.78 12.36
C ASP A 30 1.47 0.33 12.26
N LEU A 31 1.52 -0.21 11.04
CA LEU A 31 1.99 -1.57 10.79
C LEU A 31 3.52 -1.67 10.95
N THR A 32 3.96 -2.76 11.58
CA THR A 32 5.34 -3.24 11.53
C THR A 32 5.72 -3.68 10.12
N ARG A 33 7.02 -3.84 9.87
CA ARG A 33 7.51 -4.31 8.56
C ARG A 33 7.00 -5.71 8.22
N GLU A 34 6.88 -6.59 9.22
CA GLU A 34 6.35 -7.93 9.05
C GLU A 34 4.88 -7.89 8.66
N GLU A 35 4.07 -7.08 9.35
CA GLU A 35 2.65 -6.93 9.06
C GLU A 35 2.39 -6.31 7.68
N ILE A 36 3.21 -5.35 7.22
CA ILE A 36 3.08 -4.79 5.87
C ILE A 36 3.36 -5.86 4.82
N VAL A 37 4.45 -6.63 5.00
CA VAL A 37 4.84 -7.70 4.07
C VAL A 37 3.76 -8.78 4.03
N GLU A 38 3.28 -9.23 5.19
CA GLU A 38 2.24 -10.25 5.30
C GLU A 38 0.92 -9.77 4.69
N LEU A 39 0.50 -8.53 4.98
CA LEU A 39 -0.72 -7.94 4.43
C LEU A 39 -0.67 -7.92 2.90
N LEU A 40 0.39 -7.36 2.30
CA LEU A 40 0.47 -7.25 0.85
C LEU A 40 0.67 -8.61 0.18
N TYR A 41 1.37 -9.54 0.84
CA TYR A 41 1.45 -10.92 0.38
C TYR A 41 0.05 -11.56 0.34
N ASN A 42 -0.71 -11.47 1.43
CA ASN A 42 -2.06 -12.04 1.52
C ASN A 42 -3.01 -11.43 0.48
N VAL A 43 -2.98 -10.09 0.32
CA VAL A 43 -3.76 -9.41 -0.72
C VAL A 43 -3.36 -9.89 -2.12
N SER A 44 -2.08 -10.14 -2.39
CA SER A 44 -1.63 -10.68 -3.68
C SER A 44 -2.16 -12.09 -3.97
N LYS A 45 -2.56 -12.84 -2.93
CA LYS A 45 -3.14 -14.19 -3.04
C LYS A 45 -4.66 -14.22 -3.14
N GLU A 46 -5.32 -13.09 -2.95
CA GLU A 46 -6.77 -12.99 -3.15
C GLU A 46 -7.16 -13.19 -4.63
N ASP A 47 -8.40 -13.61 -4.85
CA ASP A 47 -8.96 -13.68 -6.18
C ASP A 47 -9.46 -12.29 -6.65
N HIS A 48 -8.64 -11.65 -7.48
CA HIS A 48 -8.97 -10.38 -8.12
C HIS A 48 -9.70 -10.54 -9.46
N SER A 49 -10.12 -11.75 -9.85
CA SER A 49 -10.73 -12.02 -11.17
C SER A 49 -11.90 -11.08 -11.50
N LYS A 50 -12.73 -10.76 -10.49
CA LYS A 50 -13.88 -9.86 -10.58
C LYS A 50 -13.58 -8.37 -10.34
N ARG A 51 -12.31 -8.01 -10.11
CA ARG A 51 -11.86 -6.62 -9.95
C ARG A 51 -11.30 -6.09 -11.27
N SER A 52 -11.47 -4.79 -11.52
CA SER A 52 -10.95 -4.12 -12.72
C SER A 52 -9.51 -3.61 -12.54
N SER A 53 -9.12 -3.28 -11.31
CA SER A 53 -7.84 -2.67 -10.98
C SER A 53 -7.47 -2.90 -9.51
N PHE A 54 -6.20 -2.65 -9.18
CA PHE A 54 -5.68 -2.63 -7.81
C PHE A 54 -4.98 -1.31 -7.53
N VAL A 55 -5.19 -0.76 -6.33
CA VAL A 55 -4.52 0.45 -5.84
C VAL A 55 -3.98 0.19 -4.44
N CYS A 56 -2.72 0.48 -4.21
CA CYS A 56 -2.07 0.46 -2.91
C CYS A 56 -1.51 1.84 -2.61
N ILE A 57 -1.86 2.40 -1.46
CA ILE A 57 -1.40 3.71 -1.02
C ILE A 57 -0.60 3.53 0.26
N LEU A 58 0.66 3.99 0.24
CA LEU A 58 1.60 3.86 1.33
C LEU A 58 1.93 5.26 1.86
N LEU A 59 1.53 5.55 3.10
CA LEU A 59 1.83 6.79 3.80
C LEU A 59 2.84 6.47 4.91
N SER A 60 4.13 6.76 4.72
CA SER A 60 5.13 6.43 5.73
C SER A 60 6.36 7.33 5.67
N HIS A 61 7.26 7.18 6.64
CA HIS A 61 8.65 7.59 6.45
C HIS A 61 9.32 6.72 5.40
N GLY A 62 10.31 7.28 4.71
CA GLY A 62 11.09 6.54 3.75
C GLY A 62 11.98 7.44 2.91
N GLU A 63 12.70 6.78 2.03
CA GLU A 63 13.60 7.36 1.04
C GLU A 63 13.40 6.63 -0.28
N GLU A 64 14.18 6.97 -1.30
CA GLU A 64 13.99 6.39 -2.63
C GLU A 64 14.07 4.85 -2.60
N GLY A 65 12.96 4.20 -2.95
CA GLY A 65 12.85 2.74 -2.99
C GLY A 65 12.63 2.05 -1.63
N ILE A 66 12.59 2.80 -0.52
CA ILE A 66 12.46 2.24 0.83
C ILE A 66 11.29 2.89 1.57
N ILE A 67 10.45 2.07 2.19
CA ILE A 67 9.41 2.52 3.13
C ILE A 67 9.71 1.97 4.53
N PHE A 68 9.23 2.65 5.57
CA PHE A 68 9.39 2.18 6.95
C PHE A 68 8.08 1.60 7.48
N GLY A 69 8.16 0.43 8.10
CA GLY A 69 7.21 0.02 9.13
C GLY A 69 7.61 0.62 10.48
N THR A 70 6.78 0.43 11.50
CA THR A 70 7.04 0.98 12.85
C THR A 70 8.34 0.47 13.49
N ASN A 71 8.87 -0.65 13.02
CA ASN A 71 10.07 -1.31 13.55
C ASN A 71 11.25 -1.41 12.55
N GLY A 72 11.13 -0.88 11.32
CA GLY A 72 12.25 -0.88 10.38
C GLY A 72 11.91 -0.74 8.90
N PRO A 73 12.93 -0.69 8.03
CA PRO A 73 12.78 -0.44 6.59
C PRO A 73 12.33 -1.68 5.79
N ILE A 74 11.74 -1.43 4.63
CA ILE A 74 11.27 -2.42 3.65
C ILE A 74 11.57 -1.91 2.24
N ASP A 75 12.15 -2.77 1.40
CA ASP A 75 12.31 -2.50 -0.02
C ASP A 75 10.95 -2.49 -0.73
N LEU A 76 10.61 -1.39 -1.39
CA LEU A 76 9.39 -1.23 -2.16
C LEU A 76 9.30 -2.23 -3.32
N LYS A 77 10.43 -2.64 -3.92
CA LYS A 77 10.47 -3.67 -4.97
C LYS A 77 10.02 -5.03 -4.45
N LYS A 78 10.28 -5.34 -3.17
CA LYS A 78 9.79 -6.57 -2.54
C LYS A 78 8.26 -6.57 -2.49
N LEU A 79 7.66 -5.45 -2.06
CA LEU A 79 6.22 -5.31 -1.90
C LEU A 79 5.49 -5.31 -3.24
N THR A 80 5.96 -4.50 -4.19
CA THR A 80 5.39 -4.44 -5.55
C THR A 80 5.60 -5.74 -6.32
N GLY A 81 6.68 -6.47 -6.01
CA GLY A 81 7.01 -7.77 -6.59
C GLY A 81 5.92 -8.83 -6.41
N PHE A 82 5.16 -8.78 -5.30
CA PHE A 82 4.05 -9.70 -5.05
C PHE A 82 2.93 -9.59 -6.11
N PHE A 83 2.81 -8.44 -6.77
CA PHE A 83 1.75 -8.13 -7.73
C PHE A 83 2.20 -8.26 -9.20
N ARG A 84 3.39 -8.78 -9.45
CA ARG A 84 3.82 -9.14 -10.82
C ARG A 84 2.90 -10.21 -11.40
N GLY A 85 2.74 -10.22 -12.73
CA GLY A 85 1.76 -11.10 -13.41
C GLY A 85 2.02 -12.61 -13.20
N ASP A 86 3.28 -12.99 -13.00
CA ASP A 86 3.68 -14.36 -12.66
C ASP A 86 3.29 -14.79 -11.24
N TYR A 87 3.21 -13.83 -10.29
CA TYR A 87 2.90 -14.08 -8.88
C TYR A 87 1.43 -13.82 -8.51
N CYS A 88 0.78 -12.88 -9.19
CA CYS A 88 -0.63 -12.49 -8.98
C CYS A 88 -1.40 -12.57 -10.31
N ARG A 89 -1.73 -13.79 -10.72
CA ARG A 89 -2.35 -14.06 -12.03
C ARG A 89 -3.70 -13.37 -12.22
N SER A 90 -4.51 -13.27 -11.16
CA SER A 90 -5.84 -12.63 -11.17
C SER A 90 -5.81 -11.12 -11.46
N LEU A 91 -4.63 -10.49 -11.34
CA LEU A 91 -4.34 -9.10 -11.75
C LEU A 91 -3.53 -8.98 -13.05
N THR A 92 -3.29 -10.06 -13.78
CA THR A 92 -2.61 -10.00 -15.09
C THR A 92 -3.47 -9.23 -16.09
N GLY A 93 -2.86 -8.32 -16.85
CA GLY A 93 -3.56 -7.42 -17.77
C GLY A 93 -4.36 -6.28 -17.10
N LYS A 94 -4.43 -6.23 -15.77
CA LYS A 94 -5.16 -5.20 -15.02
C LYS A 94 -4.22 -4.11 -14.48
N PRO A 95 -4.63 -2.83 -14.42
CA PRO A 95 -3.83 -1.77 -13.82
C PRO A 95 -3.53 -2.03 -12.33
N LYS A 96 -2.28 -1.78 -11.93
CA LYS A 96 -1.78 -1.91 -10.56
C LYS A 96 -1.10 -0.60 -10.19
N LEU A 97 -1.77 0.24 -9.40
CA LEU A 97 -1.27 1.55 -9.03
C LEU A 97 -0.69 1.50 -7.61
N PHE A 98 0.52 2.01 -7.45
CA PHE A 98 1.16 2.21 -6.16
C PHE A 98 1.40 3.71 -5.99
N ILE A 99 0.75 4.31 -4.99
CA ILE A 99 0.91 5.72 -4.64
C ILE A 99 1.69 5.74 -3.32
N ILE A 100 2.84 6.40 -3.31
CA ILE A 100 3.73 6.41 -2.14
C ILE A 100 3.96 7.86 -1.73
N GLN A 101 3.54 8.18 -0.51
CA GLN A 101 3.85 9.45 0.16
C GLN A 101 4.93 9.18 1.20
N LEU A 102 6.13 9.73 0.96
CA LEU A 102 7.27 9.60 1.86
C LEU A 102 7.51 10.90 2.60
N PHE A 103 7.69 10.79 3.91
CA PHE A 103 8.10 11.91 4.74
C PHE A 103 9.55 11.71 5.17
N TRP A 104 10.39 12.68 4.80
CA TRP A 104 11.78 12.74 5.22
C TRP A 104 11.84 13.10 6.71
N SER A 105 12.54 12.29 7.50
CA SER A 105 12.94 12.67 8.85
C SER A 105 14.25 13.45 8.73
N SER A 106 14.16 14.78 8.75
CA SER A 106 15.32 15.66 8.96
C SER A 106 15.81 15.60 10.40
#